data_AF-A0A1M6LPR3-F1
#
_entry.id   AF-A0A1M6LPR3-F1
#
_cell.length_a   1.000
_cell.length_b   1.000
_cell.length_c   1.000
_cell.angle_alpha   90.00
_cell.angle_beta   90.00
_cell.angle_gamma   90.00
#
_symmetry.space_group_name_H-M   'P 1'
#
loop_
_entity.id
_entity.type
_entity.pdbx_description
1 polymer ?
#
loop_
_entity_poly.entity_id
_entity_poly.type
_entity_poly.pdbx_seq_one_letter_code
_entity_poly.pdbx_strand_id
1 'polypeptide(L)'
;MQGLSFNHSHAEGKRVWSHCVVTSNLVINDLSIPLQFQPYYSKDVCKDSNKPFKSKVAIAKDFISDFIAPDNCNSIYCLVDSWYTSTPLIESCLTKGFHPIGAVKSNRIVKPFGIRSKLSQLADSIDPSSLDIVTIKGKGHWVYRYEGPVGSFQNAVVLICYEINGEDLEPPMFILSTDISLANEKILEYYSIRWKIEINYKYLKTNLSFDKYRVRSFLSIERYFLLVFLAINFLEFIRFKTTNAAIKTIGDTINYIISLSAIDLVTFVYKSSKDNIPLQYVFEALRIAS
;
A
#
# COMPACT_ATOMS: atom_id res chain seq x y z
N MET A 1 -7.91 18.31 -18.19
CA MET A 1 -7.59 16.87 -18.13
C MET A 1 -8.77 16.19 -17.46
N GLN A 2 -9.32 15.14 -18.06
CA GLN A 2 -10.54 14.48 -17.58
C GLN A 2 -10.31 13.76 -16.24
N GLY A 3 -11.34 13.62 -15.42
CA GLY A 3 -11.27 12.86 -14.17
C GLY A 3 -10.69 13.60 -12.96
N LEU A 4 -10.31 14.87 -13.11
CA LEU A 4 -9.80 15.69 -12.00
C LEU A 4 -10.94 16.14 -11.08
N SER A 5 -10.65 16.20 -9.78
CA SER A 5 -11.54 16.78 -8.77
C SER A 5 -10.74 17.31 -7.59
N PHE A 6 -11.35 18.12 -6.72
CA PHE A 6 -10.71 18.56 -5.47
C PHE A 6 -10.68 17.42 -4.43
N ASN A 7 -9.49 16.87 -4.20
CA ASN A 7 -9.22 15.79 -3.24
C ASN A 7 -8.40 16.31 -2.05
N HIS A 8 -8.62 15.77 -0.86
CA HIS A 8 -7.76 16.10 0.29
C HIS A 8 -6.39 15.41 0.16
N SER A 9 -5.32 16.18 0.24
CA SER A 9 -3.94 15.69 0.28
C SER A 9 -3.46 15.70 1.73
N HIS A 10 -3.13 14.53 2.28
CA HIS A 10 -2.54 14.43 3.62
C HIS A 10 -1.13 14.99 3.66
N ALA A 11 -0.37 14.91 2.56
CA ALA A 11 0.98 15.46 2.47
C ALA A 11 1.00 16.99 2.48
N GLU A 12 -0.05 17.64 1.94
CA GLU A 12 -0.16 19.11 1.89
C GLU A 12 -1.12 19.69 2.93
N GLY A 13 -1.81 18.84 3.69
CA GLY A 13 -2.82 19.25 4.69
C GLY A 13 -4.00 20.04 4.12
N LYS A 14 -4.24 19.98 2.80
CA LYS A 14 -5.27 20.80 2.12
C LYS A 14 -5.92 20.07 0.94
N ARG A 15 -6.99 20.66 0.41
CA ARG A 15 -7.61 20.20 -0.84
C ARG A 15 -6.77 20.62 -2.04
N VAL A 16 -6.47 19.66 -2.90
CA VAL A 16 -5.70 19.82 -4.13
C VAL A 16 -6.52 19.36 -5.32
N TRP A 17 -6.33 20.02 -6.46
CA TRP A 17 -6.94 19.62 -7.72
C TRP A 17 -6.11 18.48 -8.31
N SER A 18 -6.62 17.25 -8.21
CA SER A 18 -5.84 16.05 -8.56
C SER A 18 -6.71 14.87 -9.00
N HIS A 19 -6.07 13.86 -9.57
CA HIS A 19 -6.65 12.52 -9.66
C HIS A 19 -6.50 11.81 -8.33
N CYS A 20 -7.49 10.98 -8.00
CA CYS A 20 -7.41 10.05 -6.89
C CYS A 20 -7.49 8.64 -7.45
N VAL A 21 -6.66 7.74 -6.94
CA VAL A 21 -6.61 6.35 -7.38
C VAL A 21 -6.68 5.48 -6.13
N VAL A 22 -7.55 4.48 -6.14
CA VAL A 22 -7.57 3.43 -5.11
C VAL A 22 -6.71 2.29 -5.64
N THR A 23 -5.83 1.75 -4.81
CA THR A 23 -4.91 0.67 -5.20
C THR A 23 -4.92 -0.44 -4.15
N SER A 24 -4.52 -1.64 -4.55
CA SER A 24 -4.24 -2.76 -3.65
C SER A 24 -2.83 -3.30 -3.88
N ASN A 25 -2.25 -3.84 -2.82
CA ASN A 25 -0.88 -4.34 -2.81
C ASN A 25 -0.83 -5.72 -2.13
N LEU A 26 -0.17 -6.66 -2.78
CA LEU A 26 0.15 -7.96 -2.20
C LEU A 26 1.56 -7.93 -1.63
N VAL A 27 1.68 -8.34 -0.37
CA VAL A 27 2.99 -8.48 0.28
C VAL A 27 3.17 -9.93 0.68
N ILE A 28 4.24 -10.55 0.20
CA ILE A 28 4.64 -11.92 0.55
C ILE A 28 6.13 -11.90 0.83
N ASN A 29 6.53 -12.18 2.07
CA ASN A 29 7.92 -12.03 2.52
C ASN A 29 8.47 -10.63 2.15
N ASP A 30 9.54 -10.57 1.36
CA ASP A 30 10.16 -9.33 0.90
C ASP A 30 9.58 -8.77 -0.41
N LEU A 31 8.61 -9.44 -1.03
CA LEU A 31 7.92 -8.96 -2.22
C LEU A 31 6.78 -8.00 -1.86
N SER A 32 6.68 -6.90 -2.59
CA SER A 32 5.60 -5.92 -2.46
C SER A 32 5.05 -5.51 -3.83
N ILE A 33 4.03 -6.23 -4.28
CA ILE A 33 3.51 -6.24 -5.65
C ILE A 33 2.22 -5.42 -5.71
N PRO A 34 2.16 -4.29 -6.45
CA PRO A 34 0.89 -3.61 -6.73
C PRO A 34 0.00 -4.50 -7.62
N LEU A 35 -1.19 -4.85 -7.13
CA LEU A 35 -2.09 -5.79 -7.79
C LEU A 35 -3.13 -5.08 -8.66
N GLN A 36 -3.92 -4.20 -8.04
CA GLN A 36 -5.04 -3.55 -8.69
C GLN A 36 -4.96 -2.05 -8.49
N PHE A 37 -5.51 -1.32 -9.46
CA PHE A 37 -5.77 0.10 -9.35
C PHE A 37 -7.10 0.43 -10.02
N GLN A 38 -7.76 1.46 -9.52
CA GLN A 38 -8.95 2.02 -10.14
C GLN A 38 -8.99 3.52 -9.85
N PRO A 39 -9.08 4.37 -10.89
CA PRO A 39 -9.32 5.80 -10.70
C PRO A 39 -10.64 6.03 -9.95
N TYR A 40 -10.59 6.90 -8.95
CA TYR A 40 -11.77 7.40 -8.26
C TYR A 40 -12.23 8.70 -8.92
N TYR A 41 -13.51 8.75 -9.28
CA TYR A 41 -14.16 9.95 -9.82
C TYR A 41 -15.24 10.44 -8.84
N SER A 42 -15.32 11.75 -8.65
CA SER A 42 -16.38 12.36 -7.83
C SER A 42 -17.75 12.15 -8.51
N LYS A 43 -18.83 12.33 -7.73
CA LYS A 43 -20.20 12.24 -8.26
C LYS A 43 -20.42 13.18 -9.45
N ASP A 44 -19.90 14.40 -9.36
CA ASP A 44 -20.03 15.42 -10.41
C ASP A 44 -19.29 14.97 -11.68
N VAL A 45 -18.05 14.51 -11.54
CA VAL A 45 -17.27 13.98 -12.68
C VAL A 45 -17.98 12.79 -13.32
N CYS A 46 -18.53 11.87 -12.52
CA CYS A 46 -19.30 10.73 -13.02
C CYS A 46 -20.54 11.18 -13.80
N LYS A 47 -21.28 12.16 -13.27
CA LYS A 47 -22.47 12.73 -13.93
C LYS A 47 -22.10 13.37 -15.26
N ASP A 48 -21.09 14.23 -15.28
CA ASP A 48 -20.64 14.98 -16.46
C ASP A 48 -20.08 14.06 -17.57
N SER A 49 -19.54 12.90 -17.18
CA SER A 49 -18.95 11.92 -18.10
C SER A 49 -19.84 10.69 -18.36
N ASN A 50 -21.09 10.68 -17.86
CA ASN A 50 -22.02 9.56 -17.96
C ASN A 50 -21.41 8.21 -17.51
N LYS A 51 -20.66 8.23 -16.40
CA LYS A 51 -20.04 7.06 -15.78
C LYS A 51 -20.77 6.69 -14.49
N PRO A 52 -20.89 5.39 -14.16
CA PRO A 52 -21.43 4.98 -12.87
C PRO A 52 -20.53 5.47 -11.74
N PHE A 53 -21.14 6.03 -10.69
CA PHE A 53 -20.41 6.43 -9.49
C PHE A 53 -20.08 5.22 -8.62
N LYS A 54 -18.84 5.15 -8.15
CA LYS A 54 -18.38 4.14 -7.20
C LYS A 54 -17.58 4.81 -6.09
N SER A 55 -17.98 4.58 -4.84
CA SER A 55 -17.25 5.10 -3.68
C SER A 55 -15.90 4.38 -3.54
N LYS A 56 -14.93 5.00 -2.87
CA LYS A 56 -13.62 4.35 -2.60
C LYS A 56 -13.77 3.03 -1.85
N VAL A 57 -14.74 2.95 -0.92
CA VAL A 57 -15.05 1.71 -0.18
C VAL A 57 -15.62 0.64 -1.11
N ALA A 58 -16.51 1.01 -2.04
CA ALA A 58 -17.02 0.07 -3.03
C ALA A 58 -15.89 -0.41 -3.96
N ILE A 59 -14.94 0.46 -4.35
CA ILE A 59 -13.75 0.05 -5.11
C ILE A 59 -12.92 -0.96 -4.33
N ALA A 60 -12.64 -0.71 -3.05
CA ALA A 60 -11.90 -1.63 -2.21
C ALA A 60 -12.62 -2.99 -2.05
N LYS A 61 -13.94 -3.00 -1.91
CA LYS A 61 -14.73 -4.25 -1.86
C LYS A 61 -14.59 -5.07 -3.15
N ASP A 62 -14.63 -4.43 -4.31
CA ASP A 62 -14.40 -5.14 -5.58
C ASP A 62 -12.98 -5.69 -5.64
N PHE A 63 -11.96 -4.94 -5.18
CA PHE A 63 -10.59 -5.48 -5.10
C PHE A 63 -10.50 -6.73 -4.23
N ILE A 64 -11.13 -6.71 -3.04
CA ILE A 64 -11.19 -7.87 -2.14
C ILE A 64 -11.92 -9.03 -2.80
N SER A 65 -13.03 -8.76 -3.50
CA SER A 65 -13.83 -9.79 -4.16
C SER A 65 -13.10 -10.43 -5.34
N ASP A 66 -12.40 -9.63 -6.13
CA ASP A 66 -11.71 -10.08 -7.35
C ASP A 66 -10.36 -10.73 -7.04
N PHE A 67 -9.82 -10.54 -5.83
CA PHE A 67 -8.56 -11.14 -5.44
C PHE A 67 -8.68 -12.67 -5.32
N ILE A 68 -7.80 -13.35 -6.05
CA ILE A 68 -7.65 -14.81 -6.02
C ILE A 68 -6.42 -15.13 -5.18
N ALA A 69 -6.65 -15.77 -4.05
CA ALA A 69 -5.60 -16.27 -3.16
C ALA A 69 -4.73 -17.33 -3.87
N PRO A 70 -3.40 -17.31 -3.70
CA PRO A 70 -2.57 -18.45 -4.06
C PRO A 70 -2.93 -19.69 -3.22
N ASP A 71 -2.97 -20.87 -3.84
CA ASP A 71 -3.40 -22.13 -3.19
C ASP A 71 -2.55 -22.52 -1.96
N ASN A 72 -1.31 -22.04 -1.89
CA ASN A 72 -0.37 -22.31 -0.81
C ASN A 72 -0.42 -21.29 0.35
N CYS A 73 -1.40 -20.39 0.36
CA CYS A 73 -1.58 -19.41 1.44
C CYS A 73 -2.66 -19.86 2.43
N ASN A 74 -2.23 -20.34 3.61
CA ASN A 74 -3.15 -20.81 4.67
C ASN A 74 -4.01 -19.69 5.28
N SER A 75 -3.53 -18.44 5.26
CA SER A 75 -4.25 -17.30 5.84
C SER A 75 -3.89 -16.02 5.10
N ILE A 76 -4.89 -15.19 4.83
CA ILE A 76 -4.72 -13.90 4.16
C ILE A 76 -5.20 -12.80 5.10
N TYR A 77 -4.32 -11.83 5.34
CA TYR A 77 -4.62 -10.66 6.16
C TYR A 77 -4.82 -9.44 5.27
N CYS A 78 -6.00 -8.82 5.36
CA CYS A 78 -6.32 -7.61 4.61
C CYS A 78 -5.96 -6.37 5.44
N LEU A 79 -4.84 -5.73 5.12
CA LEU A 79 -4.31 -4.60 5.87
C LEU A 79 -4.89 -3.28 5.34
N VAL A 80 -5.63 -2.55 6.17
CA VAL A 80 -6.37 -1.37 5.72
C VAL A 80 -6.21 -0.16 6.63
N ASP A 81 -6.35 1.04 6.06
CA ASP A 81 -6.40 2.29 6.82
C ASP A 81 -7.76 2.48 7.54
N SER A 82 -7.81 3.42 8.47
CA SER A 82 -9.02 3.81 9.22
C SER A 82 -10.22 4.22 8.39
N TRP A 83 -10.01 4.64 7.13
CA TRP A 83 -11.10 4.89 6.19
C TRP A 83 -11.85 3.62 5.76
N TYR A 84 -11.22 2.45 5.87
CA TYR A 84 -11.70 1.19 5.31
C TYR A 84 -12.14 0.18 6.39
N THR A 85 -12.12 0.52 7.67
CA THR A 85 -12.59 -0.36 8.77
C THR A 85 -14.10 -0.25 9.04
N SER A 86 -14.90 -0.19 7.98
CA SER A 86 -16.37 -0.25 8.07
C SER A 86 -16.86 -1.69 8.14
N THR A 87 -17.95 -1.98 8.86
CA THR A 87 -18.54 -3.33 8.94
C THR A 87 -18.79 -3.97 7.56
N PRO A 88 -19.36 -3.26 6.56
CA PRO A 88 -19.57 -3.87 5.24
C PRO A 88 -18.29 -4.24 4.48
N LEU A 89 -17.16 -3.62 4.80
CA LEU A 89 -15.85 -3.99 4.22
C LEU A 89 -15.26 -5.16 5.01
N ILE A 90 -15.33 -5.11 6.35
CA ILE A 90 -14.89 -6.20 7.22
C ILE A 90 -15.58 -7.52 6.83
N GLU A 91 -16.91 -7.50 6.68
CA GLU A 91 -17.69 -8.66 6.25
C GLU A 91 -17.32 -9.13 4.84
N SER A 92 -16.97 -8.20 3.93
CA SER A 92 -16.50 -8.54 2.59
C SER A 92 -15.19 -9.32 2.63
N CYS A 93 -14.26 -8.96 3.51
CA CYS A 93 -13.03 -9.71 3.71
C CYS A 93 -13.30 -11.09 4.30
N LEU A 94 -14.11 -11.16 5.37
CA LEU A 94 -14.41 -12.42 6.05
C LEU A 94 -15.15 -13.41 5.14
N THR A 95 -16.06 -12.92 4.29
CA THR A 95 -16.75 -13.76 3.30
C THR A 95 -15.78 -14.40 2.29
N LYS A 96 -14.64 -13.75 2.02
CA LYS A 96 -13.56 -14.27 1.19
C LYS A 96 -12.57 -15.17 1.96
N GLY A 97 -12.77 -15.35 3.27
CA GLY A 97 -11.85 -16.07 4.14
C GLY A 97 -10.62 -15.25 4.55
N PHE A 98 -10.67 -13.91 4.42
CA PHE A 98 -9.57 -13.03 4.78
C PHE A 98 -9.82 -12.37 6.14
N HIS A 99 -8.76 -12.19 6.92
CA HIS A 99 -8.81 -11.50 8.21
C HIS A 99 -8.40 -10.03 8.06
N PRO A 100 -9.33 -9.07 8.08
CA PRO A 100 -8.95 -7.66 8.06
C PRO A 100 -8.26 -7.25 9.37
N ILE A 101 -7.18 -6.49 9.22
CA ILE A 101 -6.48 -5.77 10.29
C ILE A 101 -6.36 -4.30 9.84
N GLY A 102 -6.81 -3.36 10.67
CA GLY A 102 -6.78 -1.97 10.28
C GLY A 102 -6.95 -0.98 11.43
N ALA A 103 -6.46 0.25 11.23
CA ALA A 103 -6.70 1.30 12.19
C ALA A 103 -8.21 1.58 12.33
N VAL A 104 -8.64 1.99 13.53
CA VAL A 104 -9.99 2.47 13.77
C VAL A 104 -9.93 3.86 14.38
N LYS A 105 -10.94 4.69 14.07
CA LYS A 105 -10.99 6.05 14.62
C LYS A 105 -11.30 6.01 16.12
N SER A 106 -10.71 6.93 16.86
CA SER A 106 -10.88 7.06 18.32
C SER A 106 -12.33 7.25 18.78
N ASN A 107 -13.20 7.76 17.89
CA ASN A 107 -14.63 7.92 18.16
C ASN A 107 -15.48 6.66 17.91
N ARG A 108 -14.86 5.53 17.50
CA ARG A 108 -15.55 4.27 17.30
C ARG A 108 -16.11 3.77 18.64
N ILE A 109 -17.34 3.27 18.59
CA ILE A 109 -18.05 2.76 19.77
C ILE A 109 -17.59 1.34 20.09
N VAL A 110 -17.31 1.08 21.36
CA VAL A 110 -17.05 -0.24 21.96
C VAL A 110 -17.95 -0.45 23.17
N LYS A 111 -17.95 -1.66 23.74
CA LYS A 111 -18.79 -2.04 24.88
C LYS A 111 -18.00 -2.79 25.97
N PRO A 112 -16.94 -2.19 26.56
CA PRO A 112 -16.25 -2.79 27.71
C PRO A 112 -17.26 -3.09 28.83
N PHE A 113 -17.27 -4.32 29.33
CA PHE A 113 -18.23 -4.79 30.35
C PHE A 113 -19.71 -4.54 29.99
N GLY A 114 -20.04 -4.49 28.69
CA GLY A 114 -21.38 -4.20 28.20
C GLY A 114 -21.75 -2.71 28.17
N ILE A 115 -20.88 -1.82 28.65
CA ILE A 115 -21.14 -0.38 28.74
C ILE A 115 -20.67 0.31 27.46
N ARG A 116 -21.57 1.02 26.79
CA ARG A 116 -21.27 1.73 25.56
C ARG A 116 -20.32 2.91 25.82
N SER A 117 -19.14 2.89 25.22
CA SER A 117 -18.15 3.98 25.29
C SER A 117 -17.45 4.21 23.94
N LYS A 118 -16.84 5.38 23.76
CA LYS A 118 -15.90 5.59 22.64
C LYS A 118 -14.55 4.98 22.98
N LEU A 119 -13.80 4.55 21.96
CA LEU A 119 -12.43 4.07 22.15
C LEU A 119 -11.53 5.09 22.84
N SER A 120 -11.67 6.39 22.54
CA SER A 120 -10.92 7.44 23.25
C SER A 120 -11.24 7.46 24.74
N GLN A 121 -12.51 7.33 25.11
CA GLN A 121 -12.93 7.33 26.51
C GLN A 121 -12.46 6.07 27.24
N LEU A 122 -12.46 4.93 26.55
CA LEU A 122 -11.84 3.71 27.09
C LEU A 122 -10.35 3.94 27.31
N ALA A 123 -9.63 4.49 26.32
CA ALA A 123 -8.20 4.79 26.43
C ALA A 123 -7.86 5.70 27.62
N ASP A 124 -8.68 6.71 27.89
CA ASP A 124 -8.50 7.63 29.02
C ASP A 124 -8.74 6.96 30.39
N SER A 125 -9.42 5.81 30.42
CA SER A 125 -9.81 5.10 31.66
C SER A 125 -8.95 3.87 31.98
N ILE A 126 -7.99 3.53 31.12
CA ILE A 126 -7.13 2.35 31.32
C ILE A 126 -6.14 2.61 32.45
N ASP A 127 -6.06 1.66 33.37
CA ASP A 127 -5.00 1.62 34.37
C ASP A 127 -3.66 1.29 33.68
N PRO A 128 -2.64 2.16 33.76
CA PRO A 128 -1.34 1.91 33.14
C PRO A 128 -0.69 0.59 33.57
N SER A 129 -1.00 0.07 34.77
CA SER A 129 -0.48 -1.21 35.25
C SER A 129 -1.06 -2.43 34.52
N SER A 130 -2.16 -2.25 33.78
CA SER A 130 -2.81 -3.30 32.99
C SER A 130 -2.30 -3.40 31.55
N LEU A 131 -1.30 -2.59 31.18
CA LEU A 131 -0.74 -2.54 29.84
C LEU A 131 0.33 -3.62 29.63
N ASP A 132 0.23 -4.33 28.51
CA ASP A 132 1.27 -5.22 28.04
C ASP A 132 2.37 -4.41 27.33
N ILE A 133 3.63 -4.80 27.52
CA ILE A 133 4.76 -4.19 26.80
C ILE A 133 5.12 -5.06 25.60
N VAL A 134 4.99 -4.48 24.41
CA VAL A 134 5.25 -5.15 23.13
C VAL A 134 6.37 -4.42 22.38
N THR A 135 7.37 -5.16 21.89
CA THR A 135 8.47 -4.57 21.10
C THR A 135 8.38 -4.97 19.63
N ILE A 136 8.40 -3.98 18.74
CA ILE A 136 8.28 -4.19 17.29
C ILE A 136 9.35 -3.37 16.59
N LYS A 137 10.22 -4.03 15.82
CA LYS A 137 11.30 -3.39 15.06
C LYS A 137 12.15 -2.43 15.92
N GLY A 138 12.40 -2.82 17.17
CA GLY A 138 13.19 -2.04 18.14
C GLY A 138 12.44 -0.90 18.84
N LYS A 139 11.13 -0.74 18.59
CA LYS A 139 10.29 0.24 19.28
C LYS A 139 9.35 -0.43 20.27
N GLY A 140 9.37 0.02 21.52
CA GLY A 140 8.45 -0.44 22.55
C GLY A 140 7.08 0.24 22.42
N HIS A 141 6.03 -0.52 22.73
CA HIS A 141 4.66 -0.06 22.76
C HIS A 141 3.99 -0.57 24.03
N TRP A 142 3.19 0.27 24.67
CA TRP A 142 2.24 -0.18 25.68
C TRP A 142 0.91 -0.47 25.03
N VAL A 143 0.34 -1.64 25.33
CA VAL A 143 -0.83 -2.16 24.64
C VAL A 143 -1.88 -2.60 25.62
N TYR A 144 -3.10 -2.10 25.43
CA TYR A 144 -4.30 -2.67 26.04
C TYR A 144 -5.08 -3.44 24.98
N ARG A 145 -5.52 -4.65 25.33
CA ARG A 145 -6.32 -5.51 24.45
C ARG A 145 -7.77 -5.50 24.87
N TYR A 146 -8.64 -4.94 24.02
CA TYR A 146 -10.09 -5.08 24.13
C TYR A 146 -10.56 -6.18 23.18
N GLU A 147 -11.40 -7.09 23.64
CA GLU A 147 -12.15 -8.03 22.79
C GLU A 147 -13.66 -7.80 22.99
N GLY A 148 -14.39 -7.68 21.89
CA GLY A 148 -15.84 -7.59 21.93
C GLY A 148 -16.42 -6.80 20.76
N PRO A 149 -17.65 -6.27 20.91
CA PRO A 149 -18.31 -5.51 19.86
C PRO A 149 -17.57 -4.21 19.51
N VAL A 150 -17.43 -3.93 18.22
CA VAL A 150 -16.84 -2.68 17.69
C VAL A 150 -17.77 -2.08 16.65
N GLY A 151 -18.38 -0.95 16.97
CA GLY A 151 -19.44 -0.35 16.16
C GLY A 151 -20.63 -1.31 16.03
N SER A 152 -20.94 -1.72 14.81
CA SER A 152 -21.96 -2.73 14.50
C SER A 152 -21.39 -4.14 14.28
N PHE A 153 -20.07 -4.32 14.38
CA PHE A 153 -19.44 -5.63 14.24
C PHE A 153 -19.38 -6.34 15.60
N GLN A 154 -19.74 -7.62 15.62
CA GLN A 154 -20.09 -8.34 16.87
C GLN A 154 -18.90 -8.71 17.74
N ASN A 155 -17.80 -9.19 17.15
CA ASN A 155 -16.62 -9.55 17.92
C ASN A 155 -15.34 -9.30 17.14
N ALA A 156 -14.46 -8.46 17.69
CA ALA A 156 -13.11 -8.24 17.19
C ALA A 156 -12.19 -7.90 18.36
N VAL A 157 -10.89 -8.05 18.14
CA VAL A 157 -9.88 -7.48 19.02
C VAL A 157 -9.59 -6.04 18.57
N VAL A 158 -9.51 -5.11 19.51
CA VAL A 158 -8.95 -3.77 19.30
C VAL A 158 -7.79 -3.58 20.27
N LEU A 159 -6.61 -3.33 19.72
CA LEU A 159 -5.44 -2.92 20.48
C LEU A 159 -5.45 -1.40 20.61
N ILE A 160 -5.34 -0.91 21.85
CA ILE A 160 -5.09 0.49 22.16
C ILE A 160 -3.59 0.60 22.44
N CYS A 161 -2.88 1.26 21.54
CA CYS A 161 -1.43 1.22 21.47
C CYS A 161 -0.84 2.60 21.71
N TYR A 162 0.07 2.70 22.68
CA TYR A 162 0.84 3.89 22.97
C TYR A 162 2.29 3.62 22.56
N GLU A 163 2.82 4.38 21.60
CA GLU A 163 4.23 4.29 21.23
C GLU A 163 5.08 4.94 22.33
N ILE A 164 6.12 4.24 22.80
CA ILE A 164 7.03 4.76 23.82
C ILE A 164 8.04 5.68 23.12
N ASN A 165 7.99 6.98 23.41
CA ASN A 165 8.91 7.97 22.84
C ASN A 165 9.59 8.80 23.94
N GLY A 166 10.64 8.24 24.54
CA GLY A 166 11.29 8.84 25.71
C GLY A 166 10.40 8.75 26.95
N GLU A 167 10.17 9.90 27.61
CA GLU A 167 9.31 9.99 28.79
C GLU A 167 7.83 10.30 28.44
N ASP A 168 7.55 10.70 27.21
CA ASP A 168 6.20 11.06 26.75
C ASP A 168 5.49 9.89 26.03
N LEU A 169 4.17 9.83 26.21
CA LEU A 169 3.30 8.93 25.45
C LEU A 169 2.62 9.71 24.32
N GLU A 170 2.82 9.25 23.08
CA GLU A 170 2.06 9.73 21.94
C GLU A 170 0.57 9.38 22.08
N PRO A 171 -0.35 10.15 21.45
CA PRO A 171 -1.76 9.81 21.41
C PRO A 171 -1.98 8.37 20.91
N PRO A 172 -2.90 7.61 21.54
CA PRO A 172 -3.03 6.19 21.24
C PRO A 172 -3.51 5.94 19.82
N MET A 173 -2.91 4.92 19.19
CA MET A 173 -3.42 4.32 17.97
C MET A 173 -4.33 3.15 18.31
N PHE A 174 -5.44 3.03 17.56
CA PHE A 174 -6.40 1.95 17.74
C PHE A 174 -6.34 1.01 16.55
N ILE A 175 -6.01 -0.26 16.78
CA ILE A 175 -5.81 -1.25 15.70
C ILE A 175 -6.79 -2.41 15.91
N LEU A 176 -7.69 -2.59 14.95
CA LEU A 176 -8.65 -3.70 14.94
C LEU A 176 -8.04 -4.91 14.26
N SER A 177 -8.26 -6.10 14.83
CA SER A 177 -8.06 -7.41 14.21
C SER A 177 -9.34 -8.22 14.31
N THR A 178 -9.70 -8.89 13.22
CA THR A 178 -10.79 -9.89 13.20
C THR A 178 -10.32 -11.30 13.51
N ASP A 179 -9.01 -11.58 13.37
CA ASP A 179 -8.43 -12.78 13.96
C ASP A 179 -8.17 -12.51 15.44
N ILE A 180 -9.07 -13.00 16.28
CA ILE A 180 -9.02 -12.86 17.74
C ILE A 180 -7.99 -13.79 18.39
N SER A 181 -7.47 -14.78 17.64
CA SER A 181 -6.47 -15.73 18.15
C SER A 181 -5.05 -15.17 18.13
N LEU A 182 -4.80 -14.09 17.37
CA LEU A 182 -3.48 -13.48 17.27
C LEU A 182 -3.03 -12.86 18.60
N ALA A 183 -1.74 -13.01 18.89
CA ALA A 183 -1.05 -12.27 19.93
C ALA A 183 -0.92 -10.78 19.58
N ASN A 184 -0.78 -9.93 20.59
CA ASN A 184 -0.73 -8.48 20.43
C ASN A 184 0.43 -8.07 19.51
N GLU A 185 1.60 -8.69 19.69
CA GLU A 185 2.81 -8.52 18.88
C GLU A 185 2.54 -8.80 17.40
N LYS A 186 1.82 -9.89 17.09
CA LYS A 186 1.55 -10.30 15.71
C LYS A 186 0.57 -9.39 15.00
N ILE A 187 -0.48 -8.93 15.69
CA ILE A 187 -1.42 -7.95 15.12
C ILE A 187 -0.68 -6.69 14.69
N LEU A 188 0.19 -6.17 15.56
CA LEU A 188 0.95 -4.96 15.29
C LEU A 188 2.06 -5.17 14.26
N GLU A 189 2.75 -6.33 14.28
CA GLU A 189 3.72 -6.71 13.25
C GLU A 189 3.06 -6.72 11.86
N TYR A 190 1.93 -7.41 11.73
CA TYR A 190 1.14 -7.46 10.50
C TYR A 190 0.67 -6.07 10.09
N TYR A 191 0.10 -5.28 11.00
CA TYR A 191 -0.35 -3.94 10.67
C TYR A 191 0.81 -3.04 10.20
N SER A 192 2.03 -3.22 10.73
CA SER A 192 3.22 -2.49 10.28
C SER A 192 3.58 -2.75 8.81
N ILE A 193 3.19 -3.90 8.25
CA ILE A 193 3.41 -4.24 6.84
C ILE A 193 2.60 -3.34 5.91
N ARG A 194 1.48 -2.76 6.38
CA ARG A 194 0.65 -1.80 5.61
C ARG A 194 1.49 -0.68 5.00
N TRP A 195 2.55 -0.24 5.69
CA TRP A 195 3.45 0.82 5.21
C TRP A 195 4.12 0.51 3.85
N LYS A 196 4.18 -0.76 3.44
CA LYS A 196 4.70 -1.17 2.13
C LYS A 196 3.94 -0.53 0.96
N ILE A 197 2.65 -0.23 1.11
CA ILE A 197 1.88 0.47 0.06
C ILE A 197 2.36 1.92 -0.12
N GLU A 198 2.74 2.61 0.98
CA GLU A 198 3.27 3.97 0.94
C GLU A 198 4.65 4.00 0.28
N ILE A 199 5.49 3.00 0.57
CA ILE A 199 6.77 2.81 -0.11
C ILE A 199 6.56 2.62 -1.62
N ASN A 200 5.55 1.84 -2.02
CA ASN A 200 5.22 1.68 -3.43
C ASN A 200 4.72 2.98 -4.07
N TYR A 201 3.90 3.78 -3.38
CA TYR A 201 3.53 5.11 -3.88
C TYR A 201 4.74 6.03 -4.06
N LYS A 202 5.74 5.94 -3.17
CA LYS A 202 7.00 6.65 -3.33
C LYS A 202 7.69 6.21 -4.63
N TYR A 203 7.92 4.91 -4.85
CA TYR A 203 8.55 4.40 -6.07
C TYR A 203 7.79 4.80 -7.35
N LEU A 204 6.46 4.68 -7.34
CA LEU A 204 5.62 5.08 -8.47
C LEU A 204 5.86 6.56 -8.86
N LYS A 205 5.91 7.46 -7.87
CA LYS A 205 6.12 8.89 -8.12
C LYS A 205 7.57 9.23 -8.45
N THR A 206 8.53 8.75 -7.65
CA THR A 206 9.93 9.15 -7.76
C THR A 206 10.65 8.50 -8.94
N ASN A 207 10.36 7.22 -9.21
CA ASN A 207 11.09 6.44 -10.22
C ASN A 207 10.30 6.29 -11.53
N LEU A 208 8.97 6.25 -11.47
CA LEU A 208 8.12 5.99 -12.63
C LEU A 208 7.24 7.17 -13.04
N SER A 209 7.43 8.33 -12.38
CA SER A 209 6.77 9.60 -12.74
C SER A 209 5.24 9.54 -12.75
N PHE A 210 4.65 8.71 -11.88
CA PHE A 210 3.20 8.44 -11.84
C PHE A 210 2.33 9.70 -11.69
N ASP A 211 2.87 10.79 -11.15
CA ASP A 211 2.21 12.08 -10.96
C ASP A 211 2.63 13.16 -11.96
N LYS A 212 3.45 12.84 -12.98
CA LYS A 212 3.98 13.81 -13.95
C LYS A 212 3.46 13.64 -15.39
N TYR A 213 2.47 12.78 -15.61
CA TYR A 213 1.88 12.59 -16.92
C TYR A 213 1.07 13.82 -17.38
N ARG A 214 0.99 14.01 -18.71
CA ARG A 214 0.27 15.14 -19.33
C ARG A 214 -0.89 14.71 -20.25
N VAL A 215 -1.18 13.40 -20.31
CA VAL A 215 -2.28 12.85 -21.11
C VAL A 215 -3.64 13.29 -20.56
N ARG A 216 -4.60 13.59 -21.45
CA ARG A 216 -5.81 14.35 -21.05
C ARG A 216 -7.10 13.55 -20.99
N SER A 217 -7.22 12.44 -21.73
CA SER A 217 -8.45 11.65 -21.82
C SER A 217 -8.48 10.55 -20.76
N PHE A 218 -9.67 10.14 -20.32
CA PHE A 218 -9.84 9.01 -19.38
C PHE A 218 -9.07 7.76 -19.84
N LEU A 219 -9.27 7.36 -21.10
CA LEU A 219 -8.63 6.17 -21.68
C LEU A 219 -7.10 6.27 -21.67
N SER A 220 -6.53 7.42 -22.05
CA SER A 220 -5.07 7.59 -22.06
C SER A 220 -4.49 7.61 -20.65
N ILE A 221 -5.20 8.18 -19.67
CA ILE A 221 -4.78 8.20 -18.26
C ILE A 221 -4.78 6.77 -17.69
N GLU A 222 -5.85 6.01 -17.91
CA GLU A 222 -5.93 4.61 -17.45
C GLU A 222 -4.85 3.73 -18.10
N ARG A 223 -4.60 3.90 -19.40
CA ARG A 223 -3.50 3.20 -20.09
C ARG A 223 -2.13 3.59 -19.54
N TYR A 224 -1.92 4.86 -19.22
CA TYR A 224 -0.68 5.31 -18.58
C TYR A 224 -0.50 4.65 -17.21
N PHE A 225 -1.54 4.62 -16.37
CA PHE A 225 -1.50 3.93 -15.08
C PHE A 225 -1.19 2.44 -15.24
N LEU A 226 -1.81 1.76 -16.20
CA LEU A 226 -1.53 0.36 -16.49
C LEU A 226 -0.05 0.15 -16.83
N LEU A 227 0.52 0.97 -17.71
CA LEU A 227 1.94 0.86 -18.08
C LEU A 227 2.87 1.09 -16.89
N VAL A 228 2.57 2.06 -16.04
CA VAL A 228 3.34 2.31 -14.82
C VAL A 228 3.25 1.15 -13.83
N PHE A 229 2.06 0.57 -13.65
CA PHE A 229 1.85 -0.60 -12.79
C PHE A 229 2.55 -1.85 -13.35
N LEU A 230 2.58 -2.04 -14.67
CA LEU A 230 3.37 -3.11 -15.29
C LEU A 230 4.87 -2.89 -15.08
N ALA A 231 5.36 -1.66 -15.25
CA ALA A 231 6.76 -1.33 -15.06
C ALA A 231 7.23 -1.58 -13.62
N ILE A 232 6.48 -1.16 -12.60
CA ILE A 232 6.87 -1.40 -11.20
C ILE A 232 6.88 -2.90 -10.87
N ASN A 233 5.91 -3.66 -11.39
CA ASN A 233 5.86 -5.11 -11.18
C ASN A 233 7.03 -5.83 -11.86
N PHE A 234 7.41 -5.40 -13.06
CA PHE A 234 8.61 -5.91 -13.74
C PHE A 234 9.88 -5.62 -12.92
N LEU A 235 10.03 -4.38 -12.43
CA LEU A 235 11.18 -4.01 -11.60
C LEU A 235 11.21 -4.79 -10.28
N GLU A 236 10.07 -4.97 -9.62
CA GLU A 236 9.98 -5.76 -8.39
C GLU A 236 10.34 -7.23 -8.62
N PHE A 237 9.93 -7.81 -9.75
CA PHE A 237 10.32 -9.15 -10.16
C PHE A 237 11.85 -9.27 -10.37
N ILE A 238 12.47 -8.33 -11.10
CA ILE A 238 13.93 -8.33 -11.29
C ILE A 238 14.65 -8.16 -9.96
N ARG A 239 14.19 -7.24 -9.09
CA ARG A 239 14.74 -7.03 -7.74
C ARG A 239 14.75 -8.32 -6.95
N PHE A 240 13.63 -9.05 -6.95
CA PHE A 240 13.48 -10.30 -6.21
C PHE A 240 14.29 -11.45 -6.79
N LYS A 241 14.39 -11.54 -8.13
CA LYS A 241 15.17 -12.60 -8.79
C LYS A 241 16.67 -12.38 -8.71
N THR A 242 17.11 -11.15 -8.53
CA THR A 242 18.54 -10.84 -8.48
C THR A 242 19.08 -11.15 -7.08
N THR A 243 20.10 -12.02 -7.00
CA THR A 243 20.74 -12.43 -5.74
C THR A 243 21.76 -11.43 -5.21
N ASN A 244 21.94 -10.30 -5.90
CA ASN A 244 22.87 -9.26 -5.49
C ASN A 244 22.33 -8.50 -4.27
N ALA A 245 22.97 -8.71 -3.12
CA ALA A 245 22.60 -8.09 -1.84
C ALA A 245 22.65 -6.54 -1.84
N ALA A 246 23.30 -5.92 -2.83
CA ALA A 246 23.30 -4.47 -2.99
C ALA A 246 21.96 -3.92 -3.53
N ILE A 247 21.16 -4.74 -4.21
CA ILE A 247 19.89 -4.31 -4.81
C ILE A 247 18.77 -4.43 -3.77
N LYS A 248 18.48 -3.32 -3.09
CA LYS A 248 17.48 -3.30 -2.01
C LYS A 248 16.19 -2.60 -2.43
N THR A 249 16.27 -1.69 -3.39
CA THR A 249 15.17 -0.82 -3.80
C THR A 249 14.87 -0.92 -5.30
N ILE A 250 13.71 -0.40 -5.71
CA ILE A 250 13.38 -0.24 -7.12
C ILE A 250 14.38 0.70 -7.82
N GLY A 251 14.89 1.72 -7.13
CA GLY A 251 15.94 2.60 -7.67
C GLY A 251 17.23 1.85 -7.98
N ASP A 252 17.68 1.00 -7.06
CA ASP A 252 18.86 0.16 -7.27
C ASP A 252 18.65 -0.80 -8.45
N THR A 253 17.43 -1.32 -8.58
CA THR A 253 17.06 -2.23 -9.67
C THR A 253 17.14 -1.53 -11.02
N ILE A 254 16.63 -0.30 -11.12
CA ILE A 254 16.73 0.52 -12.33
C ILE A 254 18.21 0.74 -12.69
N ASN A 255 19.03 1.16 -11.71
CA ASN A 255 20.46 1.38 -11.94
C ASN A 255 21.16 0.11 -12.39
N TYR A 256 20.85 -1.03 -11.78
CA TYR A 256 21.38 -2.34 -12.16
C TYR A 256 21.03 -2.70 -13.61
N ILE A 257 19.77 -2.56 -14.02
CA ILE A 257 19.34 -2.85 -15.40
C ILE A 257 20.06 -1.92 -16.39
N ILE A 258 20.19 -0.62 -16.07
CA ILE A 258 20.95 0.33 -16.91
C ILE A 258 22.42 -0.11 -17.01
N SER A 259 23.04 -0.54 -15.91
CA SER A 259 24.41 -1.07 -15.94
C SER A 259 24.56 -2.31 -16.80
N LEU A 260 23.59 -3.24 -16.81
CA LEU A 260 23.60 -4.39 -17.71
C LEU A 260 23.56 -3.96 -19.18
N SER A 261 22.66 -3.04 -19.54
CA SER A 261 22.60 -2.48 -20.90
C SER A 261 23.90 -1.77 -21.30
N ALA A 262 24.57 -1.11 -20.36
CA ALA A 262 25.87 -0.48 -20.60
C ALA A 262 26.97 -1.51 -20.83
N ILE A 263 26.98 -2.62 -20.09
CA ILE A 263 27.91 -3.74 -20.30
C ILE A 263 27.71 -4.34 -21.69
N ASP A 264 26.47 -4.57 -22.11
CA ASP A 264 26.16 -5.11 -23.44
C ASP A 264 26.65 -4.18 -24.56
N LEU A 265 26.42 -2.87 -24.40
CA LEU A 265 26.89 -1.85 -25.34
C LEU A 265 28.42 -1.84 -25.43
N VAL A 266 29.12 -1.80 -24.28
CA VAL A 266 30.59 -1.81 -24.24
C VAL A 266 31.14 -3.09 -24.85
N THR A 267 30.52 -4.24 -24.56
CA THR A 267 30.92 -5.54 -25.10
C THR A 267 30.73 -5.58 -26.62
N PHE A 268 29.62 -5.03 -27.13
CA PHE A 268 29.37 -4.92 -28.56
C PHE A 268 30.43 -4.07 -29.27
N VAL A 269 30.75 -2.90 -28.72
CA VAL A 269 31.80 -2.02 -29.27
C VAL A 269 33.17 -2.69 -29.22
N TYR A 270 33.51 -3.35 -28.11
CA TYR A 270 34.78 -4.06 -27.94
C TYR A 270 34.95 -5.19 -28.97
N LYS A 271 33.91 -6.01 -29.17
CA LYS A 271 33.92 -7.10 -30.16
C LYS A 271 34.05 -6.56 -31.58
N SER A 272 33.29 -5.52 -31.92
CA SER A 272 33.36 -4.88 -33.24
C SER A 272 34.76 -4.34 -33.55
N SER A 273 35.42 -3.76 -32.54
CA SER A 273 36.81 -3.29 -32.65
C SER A 273 37.80 -4.45 -32.87
N LYS A 274 37.65 -5.56 -32.14
CA LYS A 274 38.45 -6.79 -32.32
C LYS A 274 38.32 -7.39 -33.72
N ASP A 275 37.13 -7.28 -34.31
CA ASP A 275 36.83 -7.79 -35.65
C ASP A 275 37.20 -6.79 -36.77
N ASN A 276 37.88 -5.69 -36.43
CA ASN A 276 38.26 -4.60 -37.34
C ASN A 276 37.08 -4.00 -38.12
N ILE A 277 35.88 -4.01 -37.52
CA ILE A 277 34.70 -3.36 -38.13
C ILE A 277 34.92 -1.84 -38.10
N PRO A 278 34.83 -1.14 -39.26
CA PRO A 278 34.95 0.31 -39.29
C PRO A 278 33.91 0.99 -38.40
N LEU A 279 34.31 2.06 -37.71
CA LEU A 279 33.48 2.76 -36.73
C LEU A 279 32.15 3.25 -37.31
N GLN A 280 32.12 3.58 -38.61
CA GLN A 280 30.90 4.00 -39.30
C GLN A 280 29.81 2.93 -39.27
N TYR A 281 30.15 1.65 -39.47
CA TYR A 281 29.17 0.55 -39.37
C TYR A 281 28.71 0.32 -37.94
N VAL A 282 29.56 0.59 -36.95
CA VAL A 282 29.18 0.53 -35.52
C VAL A 282 28.17 1.63 -35.20
N PHE A 283 28.37 2.85 -35.72
CA PHE A 283 27.41 3.95 -35.56
C PHE A 283 26.08 3.67 -36.27
N GLU A 284 26.10 3.12 -37.49
CA GLU A 284 24.89 2.70 -38.19
C GLU A 284 24.11 1.64 -37.40
N ALA A 285 24.80 0.61 -36.90
CA ALA A 285 24.19 -0.45 -36.10
C ALA A 285 23.56 0.08 -34.81
N LEU A 286 24.21 1.05 -34.15
CA LEU A 286 23.71 1.69 -32.93
C LEU A 286 22.73 2.84 -33.21
N ARG A 287 22.48 3.18 -34.49
CA ARG A 287 21.66 4.32 -34.92
C ARG A 287 22.11 5.64 -34.29
N ILE A 288 23.42 5.81 -34.14
CA ILE A 288 24.03 7.05 -33.67
C ILE A 288 24.19 7.96 -34.89
N ALA A 289 23.74 9.21 -34.79
CA ALA A 289 23.95 10.19 -35.85
C ALA A 289 25.46 10.35 -36.09
N SER A 290 25.87 10.08 -37.33
CA SER A 290 27.25 10.17 -37.83
C SER A 290 27.40 11.32 -38.81
#